data_AF-A0AA43QAV6-F1
#
_entry.id   AF-A0AA43QAV6-F1
#
_cell.length_a   1.000
_cell.length_b   1.000
_cell.length_c   1.000
_cell.angle_alpha   90.00
_cell.angle_beta   90.00
_cell.angle_gamma   90.00
#
_symmetry.space_group_name_H-M   'P 1'
#
loop_
_entity.id
_entity.type
_entity.pdbx_description
1 polymer ?
#
loop_
_entity_poly.entity_id
_entity_poly.type
_entity_poly.pdbx_seq_one_letter_code
_entity_poly.pdbx_strand_id
1 'polypeptide(L)'
;MSFGIKNADNALTTLWEKSADKLSPKELEWFAGLSGYSAIEGKNISEVMTTLACIFGDEKSMEEFEDKGEGGMASFLYSLSNQLDTLNGVNMVASSAIHRITNADFYSGIKQGGDA
;
A
#
# COMPACT_ATOMS: atom_id res chain seq x y z
N MET A 1 -15.77 -2.55 16.95
CA MET A 1 -15.01 -1.91 15.85
C MET A 1 -13.69 -1.48 16.45
N SER A 2 -12.63 -2.27 16.26
CA SER A 2 -11.31 -1.96 16.79
C SER A 2 -10.75 -0.80 15.97
N PHE A 3 -10.58 0.38 16.57
CA PHE A 3 -9.74 1.45 16.01
C PHE A 3 -8.24 1.12 16.18
N GLY A 4 -7.89 -0.17 16.08
CA GLY A 4 -6.58 -0.73 16.36
C GLY A 4 -5.64 -0.46 15.20
N ILE A 5 -4.65 0.39 15.45
CA ILE A 5 -3.58 0.81 14.54
C ILE A 5 -4.12 1.52 13.28
N LYS A 6 -4.06 2.86 13.31
CA LYS A 6 -4.27 3.70 12.13
C LYS A 6 -3.09 3.53 11.18
N ASN A 7 -3.13 2.52 10.32
CA ASN A 7 -2.17 2.39 9.23
C ASN A 7 -2.76 2.90 7.92
N ALA A 8 -1.88 3.26 6.98
CA ALA A 8 -2.25 3.85 5.71
C ALA A 8 -3.15 2.93 4.88
N ASP A 9 -2.94 1.61 4.98
CA ASP A 9 -3.76 0.58 4.34
C ASP A 9 -5.25 0.73 4.69
N ASN A 10 -5.58 0.67 5.99
CA ASN A 10 -6.94 0.78 6.48
C ASN A 10 -7.61 2.09 6.04
N ALA A 11 -6.86 3.20 6.00
CA ALA A 11 -7.38 4.48 5.55
C ALA A 11 -7.69 4.47 4.04
N LEU A 12 -6.76 3.98 3.22
CA LEU A 12 -6.91 3.89 1.76
C LEU A 12 -8.06 2.98 1.36
N THR A 13 -8.13 1.78 1.94
CA THR A 13 -9.19 0.80 1.68
C THR A 13 -10.56 1.31 2.12
N THR A 14 -10.66 1.90 3.32
CA THR A 14 -11.93 2.49 3.80
C THR A 14 -12.40 3.64 2.89
N LEU A 15 -11.49 4.51 2.44
CA LEU A 15 -11.84 5.60 1.52
C LEU A 15 -12.26 5.08 0.15
N TRP A 16 -11.58 4.05 -0.34
CA TRP A 16 -11.92 3.39 -1.59
C TRP A 16 -13.32 2.79 -1.55
N GLU A 17 -13.65 1.99 -0.54
CA GLU A 17 -14.97 1.36 -0.38
C GLU A 17 -16.10 2.39 -0.40
N LYS A 18 -15.88 3.58 0.18
CA LYS A 18 -16.88 4.66 0.23
C LYS A 18 -17.04 5.44 -1.08
N SER A 19 -16.03 5.42 -1.94
CA SER A 19 -15.94 6.29 -3.12
C SER A 19 -16.02 5.53 -4.44
N ALA A 20 -15.65 4.25 -4.48
CA ALA A 20 -15.43 3.50 -5.71
C ALA A 20 -16.62 3.45 -6.67
N ASP A 21 -17.87 3.45 -6.16
CA ASP A 21 -19.08 3.43 -7.00
C ASP A 21 -19.40 4.78 -7.65
N LYS A 22 -18.74 5.84 -7.20
CA LYS A 22 -18.91 7.22 -7.69
C LYS A 22 -17.80 7.65 -8.64
N LEU A 23 -16.75 6.85 -8.77
CA LEU A 23 -15.63 7.14 -9.66
C LEU A 23 -16.03 6.96 -11.12
N SER A 24 -15.56 7.88 -11.96
CA SER A 24 -15.64 7.77 -13.41
C SER A 24 -14.70 6.70 -13.95
N PRO A 25 -14.92 6.20 -15.18
CA PRO A 25 -14.01 5.24 -15.81
C PRO A 25 -12.54 5.71 -15.85
N LYS A 26 -12.30 7.00 -16.14
CA LYS A 26 -10.94 7.57 -16.16
C LYS A 26 -10.28 7.57 -14.78
N GLU A 27 -11.04 7.83 -13.72
CA GLU A 27 -10.52 7.77 -12.36
C GLU A 27 -10.19 6.32 -11.97
N LEU A 28 -11.04 5.36 -12.34
CA LEU A 28 -10.75 3.94 -12.15
C LEU A 28 -9.48 3.52 -12.90
N GLU A 29 -9.29 3.95 -14.15
CA GLU A 29 -8.07 3.68 -14.92
C GLU A 29 -6.82 4.27 -14.25
N TRP A 30 -6.93 5.48 -13.71
CA TRP A 30 -5.86 6.10 -12.95
C TRP A 30 -5.47 5.27 -11.72
N PHE A 31 -6.45 4.82 -10.93
CA PHE A 31 -6.20 3.94 -9.78
C PHE A 31 -5.64 2.58 -10.18
N ALA A 32 -6.14 1.98 -11.27
CA ALA A 32 -5.62 0.71 -11.81
C ALA A 32 -4.14 0.81 -12.21
N GLY A 33 -3.73 1.97 -12.75
CA GLY A 33 -2.34 2.26 -13.09
C GLY A 33 -1.37 2.25 -11.90
N LEU A 34 -1.87 2.40 -10.67
CA LEU A 34 -1.03 2.35 -9.47
C LEU A 34 -0.45 0.96 -9.19
N SER A 35 -0.99 -0.10 -9.79
CA SER A 35 -0.45 -1.47 -9.67
C SER A 35 0.99 -1.61 -10.17
N GLY A 36 1.36 -0.88 -11.24
CA GLY A 36 2.73 -0.85 -11.74
C GLY A 36 3.66 -0.10 -10.79
N TYR A 37 3.19 1.02 -10.23
CA TYR A 37 3.95 1.80 -9.25
C TYR A 37 4.22 0.99 -7.98
N SER A 38 3.21 0.34 -7.41
CA SER A 38 3.35 -0.45 -6.20
C SER A 38 4.28 -1.66 -6.38
N ALA A 39 4.29 -2.28 -7.56
CA ALA A 39 5.24 -3.34 -7.88
C ALA A 39 6.69 -2.85 -7.90
N ILE A 40 6.94 -1.66 -8.48
CA ILE A 40 8.28 -1.04 -8.51
C ILE A 40 8.72 -0.69 -7.09
N GLU A 41 7.88 -0.03 -6.30
CA GLU A 41 8.22 0.34 -4.93
C GLU A 41 8.41 -0.88 -4.02
N GLY A 42 7.63 -1.94 -4.21
CA GLY A 42 7.85 -3.21 -3.51
C GLY A 42 9.24 -3.80 -3.80
N LYS A 43 9.72 -3.68 -5.04
CA LYS A 43 11.09 -4.08 -5.39
C LYS A 43 12.13 -3.17 -4.74
N ASN A 44 11.94 -1.86 -4.73
CA ASN A 44 12.83 -0.91 -4.07
C ASN A 44 12.98 -1.24 -2.57
N ILE A 45 11.89 -1.55 -1.88
CA ILE A 45 11.92 -1.96 -0.47
C ILE A 45 12.70 -3.27 -0.31
N SER A 46 12.52 -4.25 -1.20
CA SER A 46 13.29 -5.50 -1.18
C SER A 46 14.80 -5.26 -1.33
N GLU A 47 15.21 -4.31 -2.17
CA GLU A 47 16.62 -3.94 -2.36
C GLU A 47 17.19 -3.26 -1.11
N VAL A 48 16.41 -2.38 -0.49
CA VAL A 48 16.75 -1.75 0.79
C VAL A 48 16.91 -2.79 1.90
N MET A 49 15.97 -3.74 2.02
CA MET A 49 16.04 -4.85 2.98
C MET A 49 17.27 -5.73 2.77
N THR A 50 17.64 -6.00 1.53
CA THR A 50 18.86 -6.75 1.19
C THR A 50 20.11 -6.00 1.63
N THR A 51 20.17 -4.69 1.37
CA THR A 51 21.29 -3.83 1.77
C THR A 51 21.46 -3.79 3.28
N LEU A 52 20.35 -3.69 4.01
CA LEU A 52 20.36 -3.74 5.47
C LEU A 52 20.86 -5.08 6.00
N ALA A 53 20.42 -6.19 5.40
CA ALA A 53 20.92 -7.52 5.78
C ALA A 53 22.46 -7.61 5.61
N CYS A 54 23.02 -7.00 4.56
CA CYS A 54 24.47 -6.91 4.39
C CYS A 54 25.13 -6.05 5.48
N ILE A 55 24.53 -4.92 5.86
CA ILE A 55 25.02 -4.03 6.93
C ILE A 55 25.03 -4.76 8.28
N PHE A 56 23.97 -5.50 8.62
CA PHE A 56 23.92 -6.26 9.88
C PHE A 56 24.74 -7.55 9.87
N GLY A 57 25.12 -8.02 8.68
CA GLY A 57 26.06 -9.13 8.55
C GLY A 57 27.52 -8.75 8.84
N ASP A 58 27.82 -7.45 8.95
CA ASP A 58 29.14 -6.91 9.27
C ASP A 58 29.12 -6.19 10.63
N GLU A 59 29.75 -6.79 11.63
CA GLU A 59 29.72 -6.33 13.04
C GLU A 59 30.15 -4.86 13.20
N LYS A 60 31.13 -4.39 12.40
CA LYS A 60 31.57 -2.98 12.43
C LYS A 60 30.50 -2.02 11.94
N SER A 61 29.78 -2.40 10.88
CA SER A 61 28.74 -1.59 10.29
C SER A 61 27.51 -1.51 11.20
N MET A 62 27.26 -2.54 12.01
CA MET A 62 26.20 -2.56 13.02
C MET A 62 26.49 -1.60 14.18
N GLU A 63 27.72 -1.60 14.72
CA GLU A 63 28.14 -0.67 15.77
C GLU A 63 28.01 0.79 15.30
N GLU A 64 28.46 1.13 14.08
CA GLU A 64 28.31 2.47 13.50
C GLU A 64 26.86 2.91 13.28
N PHE A 65 25.94 1.95 13.11
CA PHE A 65 24.52 2.23 12.92
C PHE A 65 23.79 2.48 14.25
N GLU A 66 24.22 1.79 15.32
CA GLU A 66 23.73 2.00 16.69
C GLU A 66 24.29 3.29 17.30
N ASP A 67 25.55 3.64 17.01
CA ASP A 67 26.23 4.83 17.55
C ASP A 67 25.69 6.17 17.00
N LYS A 68 24.90 6.12 15.91
CA LYS A 68 24.20 7.30 15.34
C LYS A 68 22.96 7.72 16.11
N GLY A 69 22.69 7.11 17.27
CA GLY A 69 21.69 7.55 18.24
C GLY A 69 20.65 6.46 18.56
N GLU A 70 20.22 6.44 19.81
CA GLU A 70 19.23 5.49 20.34
C GLU A 70 17.97 5.46 19.47
N GLY A 71 17.73 4.33 18.78
CA GLY A 71 16.49 4.09 18.05
C GLY A 71 16.52 4.40 16.56
N GLY A 72 17.67 4.68 15.94
CA GLY A 72 17.78 4.86 14.48
C GLY A 72 17.25 3.64 13.70
N MET A 73 17.64 2.44 14.12
CA MET A 73 17.17 1.17 13.55
C MET A 73 15.68 0.93 13.77
N ALA A 74 15.21 1.10 15.00
CA ALA A 74 13.80 0.91 15.33
C ALA A 74 12.91 1.89 14.54
N SER A 75 13.34 3.16 14.42
CA SER A 75 12.63 4.19 13.64
C SER A 75 12.65 3.87 12.16
N PHE A 76 13.78 3.41 11.64
CA PHE A 76 13.91 3.02 10.24
C PHE A 76 13.04 1.79 9.90
N LEU A 77 13.04 0.74 10.72
CA LEU A 77 12.16 -0.42 10.56
C LEU A 77 10.69 -0.04 10.67
N TYR A 78 10.35 0.87 11.59
CA TYR A 78 9.00 1.41 11.72
C TYR A 78 8.57 2.18 10.45
N SER A 79 9.45 3.01 9.89
CA SER A 79 9.19 3.71 8.62
C SER A 79 9.00 2.73 7.46
N LEU A 80 9.82 1.68 7.35
CA LEU A 80 9.64 0.64 6.33
C LEU A 80 8.32 -0.11 6.49
N SER A 81 7.94 -0.46 7.71
CA SER A 81 6.65 -1.10 8.00
C SER A 81 5.49 -0.23 7.52
N ASN A 82 5.53 1.08 7.78
CA ASN A 82 4.48 2.01 7.31
C ASN A 82 4.45 2.16 5.79
N GLN A 83 5.62 2.10 5.12
CA GLN A 83 5.69 2.12 3.66
C GLN A 83 5.06 0.85 3.06
N LEU A 84 5.35 -0.32 3.65
CA LEU A 84 4.73 -1.59 3.24
C LEU A 84 3.21 -1.57 3.44
N ASP A 85 2.71 -1.07 4.56
CA ASP A 85 1.26 -0.90 4.78
C ASP A 85 0.64 0.03 3.71
N THR A 86 1.32 1.13 3.38
CA THR A 86 0.86 2.04 2.33
C THR A 86 0.80 1.34 0.97
N LEU A 87 1.83 0.58 0.62
CA LEU A 87 1.86 -0.18 -0.63
C LEU A 87 0.79 -1.27 -0.68
N ASN A 88 0.47 -1.92 0.45
CA ASN A 88 -0.62 -2.88 0.52
C ASN A 88 -1.96 -2.20 0.20
N GLY A 89 -2.25 -1.06 0.82
CA GLY A 89 -3.47 -0.28 0.54
C GLY A 89 -3.56 0.16 -0.92
N VAL A 90 -2.45 0.66 -1.48
CA VAL A 90 -2.39 1.04 -2.91
C VAL A 90 -2.63 -0.18 -3.81
N ASN A 91 -2.03 -1.34 -3.51
CA ASN A 91 -2.25 -2.57 -4.26
C ASN A 91 -3.70 -3.04 -4.21
N MET A 92 -4.33 -3.00 -3.04
CA MET A 92 -5.74 -3.36 -2.89
C MET A 92 -6.65 -2.46 -3.72
N VAL A 93 -6.42 -1.14 -3.66
CA VAL A 93 -7.15 -0.15 -4.44
C VAL A 93 -6.96 -0.39 -5.95
N ALA A 94 -5.72 -0.54 -6.40
CA ALA A 94 -5.41 -0.76 -7.81
C ALA A 94 -6.03 -2.06 -8.33
N SER A 95 -5.91 -3.15 -7.57
CA SER A 95 -6.52 -4.44 -7.90
C SER A 95 -8.04 -4.35 -7.99
N SER A 96 -8.68 -3.67 -7.03
CA SER A 96 -10.12 -3.44 -7.04
C SER A 96 -10.56 -2.58 -8.23
N ALA A 97 -9.78 -1.57 -8.60
CA ALA A 97 -10.03 -0.74 -9.78
C ALA A 97 -9.95 -1.57 -11.07
N ILE A 98 -8.92 -2.40 -11.24
CA ILE A 98 -8.77 -3.35 -12.35
C ILE A 98 -9.98 -4.29 -12.42
N HIS A 99 -10.39 -4.84 -11.28
CA HIS A 99 -11.55 -5.73 -11.22
C HIS A 99 -12.84 -5.01 -11.65
N ARG A 100 -13.06 -3.76 -11.22
CA ARG A 100 -14.23 -2.97 -11.60
C ARG A 100 -14.26 -2.61 -13.08
N ILE A 101 -13.11 -2.29 -13.66
CA ILE A 101 -12.98 -2.04 -15.11
C ILE A 101 -13.27 -3.32 -15.90
N THR A 102 -12.68 -4.44 -15.48
CA THR A 102 -12.81 -5.74 -16.17
C THR A 102 -14.24 -6.30 -16.07
N ASN A 103 -14.95 -5.99 -14.99
CA ASN A 103 -16.30 -6.49 -14.70
C ASN A 103 -17.33 -5.34 -14.67
N ALA A 104 -17.21 -4.37 -15.57
CA ALA A 104 -18.05 -3.17 -15.58
C ALA A 104 -19.56 -3.48 -15.57
N ASP A 105 -19.99 -4.57 -16.20
CA ASP A 105 -21.39 -5.01 -16.24
C ASP A 105 -21.93 -5.39 -14.85
N PHE A 106 -21.11 -6.03 -14.01
CA PHE A 106 -21.49 -6.37 -12.64
C PHE A 106 -21.73 -5.13 -11.78
N TYR A 107 -20.87 -4.11 -11.93
CA TYR A 107 -20.94 -2.87 -11.14
C TYR A 107 -21.93 -1.85 -11.68
N SER A 108 -22.29 -1.93 -12.96
CA SER A 108 -23.36 -1.11 -13.56
C SER A 108 -24.75 -1.68 -13.25
N GLY A 109 -24.91 -3.00 -13.16
CA GLY A 109 -26.16 -3.67 -12.81
C GLY A 109 -26.66 -3.44 -11.38
N ILE A 110 -25.77 -3.23 -10.41
CA ILE A 110 -26.13 -2.91 -9.01
C ILE A 110 -26.85 -1.55 -8.91
N LYS A 111 -26.64 -0.61 -9.84
CA LYS A 111 -27.32 0.70 -9.85
C LYS A 111 -28.78 0.65 -10.31
N GLN A 112 -29.24 -0.46 -10.90
CA GLN A 112 -30.62 -0.58 -11.41
C GLN A 112 -31.58 -1.37 -10.50
N GLY A 113 -31.09 -2.00 -9.43
CA GLY A 113 -31.91 -2.79 -8.50
C GLY A 113 -32.36 -2.04 -7.23
N GLY A 114 -32.15 -0.72 -7.18
CA GLY A 114 -32.36 0.10 -5.98
C GLY A 114 -33.72 0.81 -5.87
N ASP A 115 -34.62 0.63 -6.84
CA ASP A 115 -35.99 1.15 -6.81
C ASP A 115 -36.96 0.05 -7.27
N ALA A 116 -37.46 -0.73 -6.31
CA ALA A 116 -38.67 -1.54 -6.44
C ALA A 116 -39.35 -1.67 -5.07
#